data_AF-A0A1F8QQ04-F1
#
_entry.id   AF-A0A1F8QQ04-F1
#
_cell.length_a   1.000
_cell.length_b   1.000
_cell.length_c   1.000
_cell.angle_alpha   90.00
_cell.angle_beta   90.00
_cell.angle_gamma   90.00
#
_symmetry.space_group_name_H-M   'P 1'
#
loop_
_entity.id
_entity.type
_entity.pdbx_description
1 polymer ?
#
loop_
_entity_poly.entity_id
_entity_poly.type
_entity_poly.pdbx_seq_one_letter_code
_entity_poly.pdbx_strand_id
1 'polypeptide(L)'
;MVPPIDIMKIMNIVSYLDGLPEVARTEIIPRNDRTSITVYLNQPVDMLDLIKTLPEVAHADETAPSGDDGKLRKITLALSLKNEVVESL
;
A
#
# COMPACT_ATOMS: atom_id res chain seq x y z
N MET A 1 -3.12 9.72 -20.99
CA MET A 1 -2.86 10.58 -19.81
C MET A 1 -2.93 9.67 -18.61
N VAL A 2 -1.76 9.35 -18.02
CA VAL A 2 -1.70 8.58 -16.78
C VAL A 2 -2.31 9.48 -15.70
N PRO A 3 -3.35 9.04 -14.96
CA PRO A 3 -3.90 9.84 -13.89
C PRO A 3 -2.77 10.19 -12.91
N PRO A 4 -2.72 11.41 -12.39
CA PRO A 4 -1.74 11.75 -11.36
C PRO A 4 -1.89 10.73 -10.24
N ILE A 5 -0.80 10.03 -9.92
CA ILE A 5 -0.75 9.15 -8.77
C ILE A 5 -1.12 10.01 -7.56
N ASP A 6 -2.16 9.61 -6.82
CA ASP A 6 -2.61 10.30 -5.60
C ASP A 6 -1.54 10.14 -4.51
N ILE A 7 -0.50 10.98 -4.54
CA ILE A 7 0.61 10.97 -3.58
C ILE A 7 0.09 11.11 -2.15
N MET A 8 -0.99 11.87 -1.94
CA MET A 8 -1.62 12.00 -0.62
C MET A 8 -2.15 10.67 -0.10
N LYS A 9 -2.82 9.87 -0.95
CA LYS A 9 -3.31 8.54 -0.55
C LYS A 9 -2.16 7.61 -0.21
N ILE A 10 -1.09 7.66 -1.01
CA ILE A 10 0.12 6.85 -0.73
C ILE A 10 0.73 7.24 0.61
N MET A 11 0.90 8.54 0.86
CA MET A 11 1.47 9.04 2.12
C MET A 11 0.61 8.67 3.31
N ASN A 12 -0.72 8.65 3.17
CA ASN A 12 -1.63 8.25 4.24
C ASN A 12 -1.51 6.75 4.55
N ILE A 13 -1.49 5.89 3.51
CA ILE A 13 -1.24 4.45 3.66
C ILE A 13 0.10 4.20 4.34
N VAL A 14 1.16 4.89 3.90
CA VAL A 14 2.51 4.77 4.45
C VAL A 14 2.55 5.22 5.91
N SER A 15 1.98 6.38 6.23
CA SER A 15 1.93 6.89 7.60
C SER A 15 1.14 5.96 8.52
N TYR A 16 0.08 5.32 8.01
CA TYR A 16 -0.68 4.32 8.76
C TYR A 16 0.17 3.07 9.03
N LEU A 17 0.84 2.54 8.00
CA LEU A 17 1.69 1.36 8.13
C LEU A 17 2.89 1.60 9.07
N ASP A 18 3.59 2.73 8.96
CA ASP A 18 4.69 3.09 9.87
C ASP A 18 4.22 3.30 11.32
N GLY A 19 2.92 3.52 11.54
CA GLY A 19 2.33 3.60 12.87
C GLY A 19 2.07 2.26 13.54
N LEU A 20 2.14 1.14 12.79
CA LEU A 20 1.85 -0.19 13.33
C LEU A 20 3.08 -0.77 14.04
N PRO A 21 2.95 -1.31 15.27
CA PRO A 21 4.07 -1.89 16.00
C PRO A 21 4.68 -3.12 15.30
N GLU A 22 3.91 -3.82 14.48
CA GLU A 22 4.33 -4.95 13.67
C GLU A 22 5.19 -4.54 12.47
N VAL A 23 5.19 -3.27 12.09
CA VAL A 23 5.96 -2.73 10.96
C VAL A 23 7.27 -2.15 11.46
N ALA A 24 8.37 -2.57 10.84
CA ALA A 24 9.71 -2.06 11.11
C ALA A 24 10.02 -0.81 10.27
N ARG A 25 9.59 -0.81 9.00
CA ARG A 25 9.70 0.31 8.06
C ARG A 25 8.89 0.03 6.79
N THR A 26 8.58 1.07 6.04
CA THR A 26 8.01 0.97 4.70
C THR A 26 8.91 1.61 3.64
N GLU A 27 8.89 1.07 2.43
CA GLU A 27 9.59 1.63 1.27
C GLU A 27 8.65 1.75 0.07
N ILE A 28 8.56 2.95 -0.50
CA ILE A 28 7.69 3.24 -1.65
C ILE A 28 8.51 3.12 -2.92
N ILE A 29 8.04 2.31 -3.86
CA ILE A 29 8.63 2.15 -5.18
C ILE A 29 7.59 2.62 -6.21
N PRO A 30 7.75 3.82 -6.78
CA PRO A 30 6.90 4.27 -7.87
C PRO A 30 7.13 3.38 -9.09
N ARG A 31 6.04 2.86 -9.68
CA ARG A 31 6.02 2.24 -11.01
C ARG A 31 5.07 3.04 -11.90
N ASN A 32 5.33 3.06 -13.21
CA ASN A 32 4.65 3.94 -14.18
C ASN A 32 3.13 4.10 -13.95
N ASP A 33 2.40 3.00 -13.72
CA ASP A 33 0.94 2.98 -13.53
C ASP A 33 0.49 2.38 -12.18
N ARG A 34 1.43 2.01 -11.31
CA ARG A 34 1.14 1.32 -10.03
C ARG A 34 2.11 1.77 -8.94
N THR A 35 1.69 1.71 -7.69
CA THR A 35 2.61 1.95 -6.57
C THR A 35 2.90 0.62 -5.91
N SER A 36 4.18 0.25 -5.82
CA SER A 36 4.60 -0.88 -5.00
C SER A 36 5.06 -0.35 -3.66
N ILE A 37 4.55 -0.92 -2.56
CA ILE A 37 5.02 -0.63 -1.21
C ILE A 37 5.66 -1.91 -0.66
N THR A 38 6.91 -1.79 -0.24
CA THR A 38 7.59 -2.87 0.47
C THR A 38 7.45 -2.61 1.96
N VAL A 39 6.91 -3.58 2.68
CA VAL A 39 6.70 -3.50 4.13
C VAL A 39 7.67 -4.47 4.81
N TYR A 40 8.45 -3.94 5.73
CA TYR A 40 9.35 -4.72 6.56
C TYR A 40 8.65 -4.95 7.89
N LEU A 41 8.58 -6.20 8.34
CA LEU A 41 7.85 -6.58 9.54
C LEU A 41 8.79 -6.87 10.71
N ASN A 42 8.42 -6.44 11.90
CA ASN A 42 8.99 -6.92 13.16
C ASN A 42 8.37 -8.25 13.58
N GLN A 43 7.08 -8.46 13.28
CA GLN A 43 6.31 -9.65 13.64
C GLN A 43 5.46 -10.14 12.45
N PRO A 44 5.20 -11.45 12.34
CA PRO A 44 4.35 -11.97 11.28
C PRO A 44 2.91 -11.47 11.46
N VAL A 45 2.41 -10.71 10.49
CA VAL A 45 1.04 -10.20 10.42
C VAL A 45 0.56 -10.27 8.98
N ASP A 46 -0.75 -10.47 8.81
CA ASP A 46 -1.38 -10.52 7.49
C ASP A 46 -1.59 -9.10 6.95
N MET A 47 -0.51 -8.52 6.42
CA MET A 47 -0.52 -7.16 5.86
C MET A 47 -1.45 -7.03 4.66
N LEU A 48 -1.62 -8.12 3.90
CA LEU A 48 -2.47 -8.11 2.72
C LEU A 48 -3.93 -7.87 3.11
N ASP A 49 -4.44 -8.59 4.12
CA ASP A 49 -5.80 -8.37 4.62
C ASP A 49 -5.97 -6.96 5.18
N LEU A 50 -5.01 -6.48 5.97
CA LEU A 50 -5.05 -5.15 6.58
C LEU A 50 -5.08 -4.03 5.51
N ILE A 51 -4.23 -4.11 4.49
CA ILE A 51 -4.20 -3.13 3.39
C ILE A 51 -5.48 -3.19 2.55
N LYS A 52 -6.09 -4.36 2.36
CA LYS A 52 -7.39 -4.49 1.66
C LYS A 52 -8.55 -3.83 2.40
N THR A 53 -8.44 -3.62 3.71
CA THR A 53 -9.47 -2.88 4.46
C THR A 53 -9.40 -1.36 4.25
N LEU A 54 -8.32 -0.84 3.69
CA LEU A 54 -8.13 0.60 3.51
C LEU A 54 -9.01 1.14 2.36
N PRO A 55 -9.77 2.23 2.57
CA PRO A 55 -10.67 2.78 1.55
C PRO A 55 -9.93 3.34 0.32
N GLU A 56 -8.63 3.61 0.50
CA GLU A 56 -7.73 4.17 -0.50
C GLU A 56 -7.23 3.12 -1.49
N VAL A 57 -7.38 1.85 -1.16
CA VAL A 57 -6.85 0.70 -1.91
C VAL A 57 -7.97 0.07 -2.71
N ALA A 58 -7.84 0.03 -4.04
CA ALA A 58 -8.75 -0.69 -4.92
C ALA A 58 -8.37 -2.17 -5.03
N HIS A 59 -7.06 -2.43 -5.05
CA HIS A 59 -6.52 -3.77 -5.19
C HIS A 59 -5.16 -3.84 -4.49
N ALA A 60 -4.93 -4.92 -3.76
CA ALA A 60 -3.65 -5.24 -3.17
C ALA A 60 -3.30 -6.69 -3.48
N ASP A 61 -2.05 -6.90 -3.88
CA ASP A 61 -1.49 -8.21 -4.18
C ASP A 61 -0.16 -8.35 -3.45
N GLU A 62 0.00 -9.47 -2.73
CA GLU A 62 1.26 -9.80 -2.08
C GLU A 62 2.11 -10.61 -3.05
N THR A 63 3.26 -10.07 -3.42
CA THR A 63 4.25 -10.83 -4.18
C THR A 63 5.15 -11.58 -3.20
N ALA A 64 5.36 -12.88 -3.43
CA ALA A 64 6.12 -13.76 -2.56
C ALA A 64 7.45 -13.13 -2.08
N PRO A 65 7.85 -13.36 -0.81
CA PRO A 65 9.00 -12.73 -0.21
C PRO A 65 10.26 -13.06 -1.01
N SER A 66 10.97 -12.03 -1.48
CA SER A 66 12.30 -12.17 -2.10
C SER A 66 13.41 -12.27 -1.04
N GLY A 67 13.10 -12.68 0.19
CA GLY A 67 14.02 -12.76 1.32
C GLY A 67 13.71 -13.94 2.25
N ASP A 68 14.77 -14.59 2.70
CA ASP A 68 14.86 -15.96 3.25
C ASP A 68 14.05 -16.25 4.53
N ASP A 69 13.40 -15.26 5.17
CA ASP A 69 12.93 -15.38 6.56
C ASP A 69 11.46 -14.94 6.81
N GLY A 70 10.66 -14.67 5.77
CA GLY A 70 9.24 -14.27 5.92
C GLY A 70 8.99 -12.89 6.58
N LYS A 71 10.07 -12.20 6.96
CA LYS A 71 10.11 -10.89 7.62
C LYS A 71 9.98 -9.69 6.66
N LEU A 72 10.08 -9.95 5.36
CA LEU A 72 9.90 -8.98 4.30
C LEU A 72 8.62 -9.32 3.53
N ARG A 73 7.68 -8.37 3.42
CA ARG A 73 6.47 -8.53 2.60
C ARG A 73 6.46 -7.45 1.53
N LYS A 74 6.45 -7.86 0.27
CA LYS A 74 6.32 -6.93 -0.85
C LYS A 74 4.87 -6.89 -1.30
N ILE A 75 4.26 -5.71 -1.22
CA ILE A 75 2.85 -5.54 -1.52
C ILE A 75 2.72 -4.57 -2.68
N THR A 76 2.12 -5.04 -3.76
CA THR A 76 1.78 -4.19 -4.89
C THR A 76 0.35 -3.74 -4.71
N LEU A 77 0.13 -2.43 -4.75
CA LEU A 77 -1.18 -1.84 -4.54
C LEU A 77 -1.58 -0.93 -5.69
N ALA A 78 -2.85 -1.02 -6.04
CA ALA A 78 -3.53 -0.10 -6.93
C ALA A 78 -4.46 0.76 -6.09
N LEU A 79 -4.30 2.07 -6.21
CA LEU A 79 -5.12 3.04 -5.49
C LEU A 79 -6.52 3.13 -6.12
N SER A 80 -7.51 3.33 -5.28
CA SER A 80 -8.86 3.66 -5.72
C SER A 80 -8.88 5.06 -6.31
N LEU A 81 -9.38 5.17 -7.55
CA LEU A 81 -9.80 6.42 -8.19
C LEU A 81 -11.07 6.96 -7.52
N LYS A 82 -11.14 7.00 -6.18
CA LYS A 82 -12.11 7.86 -5.51
C LYS A 82 -11.60 9.29 -5.63
N ASN A 83 -11.91 9.89 -6.76
CA ASN A 83 -12.17 11.31 -6.83
C ASN A 83 -13.67 11.42 -6.54
N GLU A 84 -14.06 11.54 -5.27
CA GLU A 84 -15.42 11.97 -4.96
C GLU A 84 -15.53 13.45 -5.33
N VAL A 85 -15.69 13.74 -6.62
CA VAL A 85 -16.48 14.89 -7.03
C VAL A 85 -17.88 14.35 -7.16
N VAL A 86 -18.62 14.39 -6.06
CA VAL A 86 -20.07 14.31 -6.08
C VAL A 86 -20.58 15.58 -6.77
N GLU A 87 -20.52 15.65 -8.10
CA GLU A 87 -21.40 16.55 -8.84
C GLU A 87 -22.78 15.88 -8.88
N SER A 88 -23.49 16.01 -7.76
CA SER A 88 -24.94 15.98 -7.76
C SER A 88 -25.42 17.42 -7.92
N LEU A 89 -25.98 17.74 -9.08
CA LEU A 89 -27.17 18.59 -9.33
C LEU A 89 -27.22 19.07 -10.79
#